data_AF-A0A6H1Q0Y9-F1
#
_entry.id   AF-A0A6H1Q0Y9-F1
#
_cell.length_a   1.000
_cell.length_b   1.000
_cell.length_c   1.000
_cell.angle_alpha   90.00
_cell.angle_beta   90.00
_cell.angle_gamma   90.00
#
_symmetry.space_group_name_H-M   'P 1'
#
loop_
_entity.id
_entity.type
_entity.pdbx_description
1 polymer ?
#
loop_
_entity_poly.entity_id
_entity_poly.type
_entity_poly.pdbx_seq_one_letter_code
_entity_poly.pdbx_strand_id
1 'polypeptide(L)'
;MSILAKMDAAMTAKDEAAMNEIFHDDYKFTMHASGKVMGKADVIKWAMSGDINKDKIRVLFENDEIGVEHSFVTFNDGNTEAVMAVYKYQDGKVVSLETGATKIPK
;
A
#
# COMPACT_ATOMS: atom_id res chain seq x y z
N MET A 1 -5.28 7.20 -15.33
CA MET A 1 -5.39 6.29 -14.17
C MET A 1 -5.04 7.06 -12.93
N SER A 2 -5.77 6.83 -11.85
CA SER A 2 -5.48 7.43 -10.56
C SER A 2 -4.17 6.88 -9.96
N ILE A 3 -3.65 7.51 -8.90
CA ILE A 3 -2.37 7.09 -8.28
C ILE A 3 -2.55 5.70 -7.65
N LEU A 4 -3.66 5.45 -6.97
CA LEU A 4 -3.94 4.14 -6.37
C LEU A 4 -4.07 3.04 -7.43
N ALA A 5 -4.76 3.32 -8.55
CA ALA A 5 -4.89 2.35 -9.63
C ALA A 5 -3.53 2.01 -10.27
N LYS A 6 -2.65 3.02 -10.45
CA LYS A 6 -1.27 2.78 -10.93
C LYS A 6 -0.45 1.97 -9.94
N MET A 7 -0.55 2.29 -8.65
CA MET A 7 0.18 1.59 -7.59
C MET A 7 -0.25 0.13 -7.49
N ASP A 8 -1.55 -0.14 -7.56
CA ASP A 8 -2.08 -1.50 -7.49
C ASP A 8 -1.65 -2.36 -8.69
N ALA A 9 -1.67 -1.78 -9.90
CA ALA A 9 -1.17 -2.42 -11.10
C ALA A 9 0.34 -2.72 -10.97
N ALA A 10 1.14 -1.77 -10.47
CA ALA A 10 2.58 -1.95 -10.27
C ALA A 10 2.90 -3.02 -9.22
N MET A 11 2.15 -3.06 -8.11
CA MET A 11 2.27 -4.10 -7.09
C MET A 11 1.94 -5.48 -7.66
N THR A 12 0.83 -5.59 -8.40
CA THR A 12 0.39 -6.85 -9.01
C THR A 12 1.38 -7.37 -10.06
N ALA A 13 1.92 -6.47 -10.89
CA ALA A 13 2.93 -6.81 -11.90
C ALA A 13 4.33 -7.04 -11.31
N LYS A 14 4.53 -6.73 -10.01
CA LYS A 14 5.85 -6.67 -9.37
C LYS A 14 6.84 -5.80 -10.15
N ASP A 15 6.36 -4.64 -10.58
CA ASP A 15 7.14 -3.67 -11.36
C ASP A 15 7.86 -2.71 -10.41
N GLU A 16 9.10 -3.05 -10.06
CA GLU A 16 9.94 -2.23 -9.19
C GLU A 16 10.21 -0.83 -9.78
N ALA A 17 10.34 -0.70 -11.10
CA ALA A 17 10.60 0.59 -11.74
C ALA A 17 9.39 1.51 -11.60
N ALA A 18 8.19 1.02 -11.91
CA ALA A 18 6.94 1.76 -11.73
C ALA A 18 6.72 2.15 -10.26
N MET A 19 7.00 1.25 -9.31
CA MET A 19 6.90 1.54 -7.88
C MET A 19 7.86 2.67 -7.46
N ASN A 20 9.09 2.67 -7.99
CA ASN A 20 10.05 3.74 -7.72
C ASN A 20 9.60 5.11 -8.25
N GLU A 21 8.84 5.16 -9.34
CA GLU A 21 8.25 6.39 -9.87
C GLU A 21 7.06 6.87 -9.03
N ILE A 22 6.25 5.94 -8.52
CA ILE A 22 5.02 6.22 -7.77
C ILE A 22 5.29 6.75 -6.35
N PHE A 23 6.32 6.24 -5.68
CA PHE A 23 6.65 6.68 -4.32
C PHE A 23 7.58 7.89 -4.30
N HIS A 24 7.27 8.86 -3.45
CA HIS A 24 8.16 9.97 -3.12
C HIS A 24 9.42 9.45 -2.40
N ASP A 25 10.55 10.14 -2.53
CA ASP A 25 11.81 9.66 -1.93
C ASP A 25 11.78 9.70 -0.40
N ASP A 26 11.03 10.66 0.16
CA ASP A 26 10.75 10.75 1.61
C ASP A 26 9.61 9.85 2.11
N TYR A 27 9.18 8.87 1.30
CA TYR A 27 8.02 8.05 1.64
C TYR A 27 8.13 7.35 3.00
N LYS A 28 7.03 7.40 3.76
CA LYS A 28 6.86 6.68 5.04
C LYS A 28 5.59 5.85 5.06
N PHE A 29 5.73 4.59 5.46
CA PHE A 29 4.61 3.71 5.78
C PHE A 29 4.52 3.46 7.28
N THR A 30 3.47 3.95 7.93
CA THR A 30 3.14 3.70 9.35
C THR A 30 2.10 2.60 9.52
N MET A 31 2.47 1.52 10.20
CA MET A 31 1.55 0.44 10.58
C MET A 31 1.05 0.66 12.00
N HIS A 32 -0.16 1.19 12.18
CA HIS A 32 -0.67 1.52 13.53
C HIS A 32 -0.81 0.29 14.44
N ALA A 33 -1.08 -0.89 13.88
CA ALA A 33 -1.21 -2.12 14.65
C ALA A 33 0.09 -2.55 15.36
N SER A 34 1.26 -2.22 14.79
CA SER A 34 2.57 -2.61 15.34
C SER A 34 3.45 -1.43 15.78
N GLY A 35 3.08 -0.20 15.40
CA GLY A 35 3.91 0.99 15.59
C GLY A 35 5.12 1.05 14.65
N LYS A 36 5.27 0.11 13.72
CA LYS A 36 6.41 0.06 12.79
C LYS A 36 6.28 1.14 11.71
N VAL A 37 7.39 1.79 11.39
CA VAL A 37 7.52 2.69 10.24
C VAL A 37 8.53 2.12 9.25
N MET A 38 8.20 2.12 7.96
CA MET A 38 9.08 1.66 6.88
C MET A 38 9.30 2.76 5.84
N GLY A 39 10.49 2.76 5.23
CA GLY A 39 10.82 3.66 4.13
C GLY A 39 10.53 3.05 2.75
N LYS A 40 10.69 3.86 1.69
CA LYS A 40 10.48 3.48 0.29
C LYS A 40 11.15 2.16 -0.09
N ALA A 41 12.45 2.03 0.13
CA ALA A 41 13.22 0.85 -0.26
C ALA A 41 12.70 -0.44 0.41
N ASP A 42 12.37 -0.37 1.71
CA ASP A 42 11.85 -1.52 2.45
C ASP A 42 10.46 -1.95 1.95
N VAL A 43 9.59 -0.98 1.67
CA VAL A 43 8.23 -1.25 1.16
C VAL A 43 8.27 -1.81 -0.25
N ILE A 44 9.11 -1.28 -1.13
CA ILE A 44 9.28 -1.81 -2.49
C ILE A 44 9.81 -3.25 -2.41
N LYS A 45 10.87 -3.49 -1.63
CA LYS A 45 11.41 -4.84 -1.43
C LYS A 45 10.35 -5.82 -0.91
N TRP A 46 9.50 -5.38 0.02
CA TRP A 46 8.43 -6.21 0.56
C TRP A 46 7.32 -6.48 -0.47
N ALA A 47 6.91 -5.47 -1.24
CA ALA A 47 5.95 -5.67 -2.33
C ALA A 47 6.49 -6.65 -3.39
N MET A 48 7.79 -6.59 -3.71
CA MET A 48 8.42 -7.47 -4.69
C MET A 48 8.59 -8.92 -4.19
N SER A 49 8.58 -9.15 -2.87
CA SER A 49 8.76 -10.50 -2.31
C SER A 49 7.58 -11.43 -2.65
N GLY A 50 6.43 -10.88 -3.04
CA GLY A 50 5.18 -11.62 -3.25
C GLY A 50 4.45 -11.98 -1.95
N ASP A 51 4.88 -11.44 -0.81
CA ASP A 51 4.22 -11.66 0.48
C ASP A 51 2.90 -10.90 0.61
N ILE A 52 2.70 -9.82 -0.13
CA ILE A 52 1.47 -9.02 -0.06
C ILE A 52 0.55 -9.41 -1.22
N ASN A 53 -0.58 -10.04 -0.92
CA ASN A 53 -1.60 -10.39 -1.92
C ASN A 53 -2.90 -9.67 -1.59
N LYS A 54 -3.26 -8.65 -2.38
CA LYS A 54 -4.48 -7.86 -2.19
C LYS A 54 -5.65 -8.46 -2.97
N ASP A 55 -6.82 -8.51 -2.34
CA ASP A 55 -8.10 -8.89 -2.94
C ASP A 55 -9.21 -7.93 -2.49
N LYS A 56 -10.33 -7.89 -3.23
CA LYS A 56 -11.51 -7.05 -2.95
C LYS A 56 -11.14 -5.59 -2.70
N ILE A 57 -10.28 -5.06 -3.54
CA ILE A 57 -9.78 -3.70 -3.47
C ILE A 57 -10.92 -2.72 -3.75
N ARG A 58 -11.11 -1.76 -2.85
CA ARG A 58 -12.11 -0.70 -2.96
C ARG A 58 -11.45 0.63 -2.67
N VAL A 59 -11.28 1.45 -3.70
CA VAL A 59 -10.95 2.87 -3.51
C VAL A 59 -12.21 3.58 -3.05
N LEU A 60 -12.18 4.09 -1.81
CA LEU A 60 -13.31 4.77 -1.18
C LEU A 60 -13.33 6.26 -1.52
N PHE A 61 -12.14 6.85 -1.67
CA PHE A 61 -11.95 8.25 -2.04
C PHE A 61 -10.56 8.44 -2.62
N GLU A 62 -10.42 9.34 -3.59
CA GLU A 62 -9.11 9.77 -4.10
C GLU A 62 -9.21 11.17 -4.71
N ASN A 63 -8.25 12.02 -4.39
CA ASN A 63 -7.99 13.29 -5.08
C ASN A 63 -6.46 13.51 -5.17
N ASP A 64 -6.02 14.72 -5.50
CA ASP A 64 -4.60 15.04 -5.69
C ASP A 64 -3.80 15.14 -4.36
N GLU A 65 -4.45 15.07 -3.20
CA GLU A 65 -3.83 15.21 -1.88
C GLU A 65 -3.91 13.93 -1.02
N ILE A 66 -5.00 13.18 -1.12
CA ILE A 66 -5.30 12.04 -0.26
C ILE A 66 -6.04 10.93 -1.02
N GLY A 67 -5.70 9.68 -0.68
CA GLY A 67 -6.41 8.48 -1.11
C GLY A 67 -6.82 7.63 0.06
N VAL A 68 -7.99 6.98 -0.03
CA VAL A 68 -8.47 6.03 0.97
C VAL A 68 -8.90 4.76 0.27
N GLU A 69 -8.29 3.64 0.67
CA GLU A 69 -8.59 2.31 0.14
C GLU A 69 -8.97 1.36 1.28
N HIS A 70 -9.87 0.44 0.99
CA HIS A 70 -10.05 -0.77 1.77
C HIS A 70 -9.76 -2.00 0.91
N SER A 71 -8.96 -2.93 1.42
CA SER A 71 -8.70 -4.23 0.77
C SER A 71 -8.59 -5.37 1.78
N PHE A 72 -8.71 -6.61 1.30
CA PHE A 72 -8.30 -7.79 2.06
C PHE A 72 -6.88 -8.15 1.61
N VAL A 73 -5.97 -8.35 2.57
CA VAL A 73 -4.57 -8.67 2.30
C VAL A 73 -4.28 -10.03 2.89
N THR A 74 -3.82 -10.97 2.06
CA THR A 74 -3.34 -12.29 2.49
C THR A 74 -1.84 -12.35 2.37
N PHE A 75 -1.20 -12.83 3.43
CA PHE A 75 0.25 -12.99 3.53
C PHE A 75 0.70 -14.43 3.25
N ASN A 76 1.99 -14.64 2.98
CA ASN A 76 2.51 -15.99 2.70
C ASN A 76 2.37 -16.95 3.89
N ASP A 77 2.24 -16.43 5.11
CA ASP A 77 1.96 -17.22 6.32
C ASP A 77 0.50 -17.69 6.41
N GLY A 78 -0.34 -17.31 5.44
CA GLY A 78 -1.76 -17.66 5.35
C GLY A 78 -2.65 -16.84 6.28
N ASN A 79 -2.15 -15.79 6.93
CA ASN A 79 -2.99 -14.82 7.63
C ASN A 79 -3.64 -13.86 6.63
N THR A 80 -4.88 -13.48 6.92
CA THR A 80 -5.63 -12.50 6.13
C THR A 80 -6.08 -11.36 7.02
N GLU A 81 -5.94 -10.13 6.54
CA GLU A 81 -6.33 -8.92 7.24
C GLU A 81 -7.23 -8.05 6.34
N ALA A 82 -8.28 -7.46 6.91
CA ALA A 82 -8.97 -6.34 6.29
C ALA A 82 -8.22 -5.06 6.62
N VAL A 83 -7.70 -4.40 5.60
CA VAL A 83 -6.82 -3.24 5.72
C VAL A 83 -7.54 -2.00 5.23
N MET A 84 -7.63 -1.00 6.09
CA MET A 84 -7.93 0.38 5.74
C MET A 84 -6.59 1.10 5.55
N ALA A 85 -6.38 1.64 4.35
CA ALA A 85 -5.18 2.35 3.96
C ALA A 85 -5.49 3.80 3.63
N VAL A 86 -4.78 4.74 4.26
CA VAL A 86 -4.85 6.17 3.97
C VAL A 86 -3.51 6.61 3.40
N TYR A 87 -3.57 7.17 2.20
CA TYR A 87 -2.42 7.63 1.44
C TYR A 87 -2.42 9.15 1.41
N LYS A 88 -1.24 9.77 1.54
CA LYS A 88 -1.06 11.18 1.19
C LYS A 88 -0.19 11.30 -0.04
N TYR A 89 -0.50 12.30 -0.84
CA TYR A 89 0.23 12.61 -2.05
C TYR A 89 0.98 13.92 -1.93
N GLN A 90 2.13 13.97 -2.58
CA GLN A 90 2.94 15.16 -2.75
C GLN A 90 3.62 15.06 -4.12
N ASP A 91 3.57 16.14 -4.91
CA ASP A 91 4.19 16.20 -6.23
C ASP A 91 3.74 15.07 -7.18
N GLY A 92 2.47 14.65 -7.05
CA GLY A 92 1.87 13.56 -7.83
C GLY A 92 2.35 12.16 -7.43
N LYS A 93 3.05 12.03 -6.30
CA LYS A 93 3.60 10.78 -5.76
C LYS A 93 3.06 10.48 -4.38
N VAL A 94 3.10 9.21 -3.97
CA VAL A 94 2.74 8.80 -2.61
C VAL A 94 3.86 9.16 -1.65
N VAL A 95 3.59 10.06 -0.69
CA VAL A 95 4.56 10.50 0.33
C VAL A 95 4.33 9.83 1.69
N SER A 96 3.11 9.41 1.99
CA SER A 96 2.87 8.59 3.19
C SER A 96 1.74 7.61 3.01
N LEU A 97 1.84 6.50 3.73
CA LEU A 97 0.78 5.53 3.92
C LEU A 97 0.62 5.28 5.42
N GLU A 98 -0.60 5.24 5.90
CA GLU A 98 -0.92 4.70 7.21
C GLU A 98 -2.03 3.66 7.11
N THR A 99 -1.93 2.60 7.92
CA THR A 99 -2.90 1.50 7.87
C THR A 99 -3.47 1.16 9.25
N GLY A 100 -4.78 0.91 9.27
CA GLY A 100 -5.43 0.09 10.29
C GLY A 100 -5.73 -1.29 9.71
N ALA A 101 -5.33 -2.36 10.41
CA ALA A 101 -5.52 -3.73 9.97
C ALA A 101 -6.33 -4.53 11.00
N THR A 102 -7.35 -5.25 10.52
CA THR A 102 -8.18 -6.13 11.32
C THR A 102 -7.97 -7.57 10.87
N LYS A 103 -7.51 -8.44 11.77
CA LYS A 103 -7.34 -9.86 11.46
C LYS A 103 -8.67 -10.51 11.13
N ILE A 104 -8.70 -11.29 10.05
CA ILE A 104 -9.86 -12.05 9.62
C ILE A 104 -9.72 -13.48 10.15
N PRO A 105 -10.70 -13.99 10.92
CA PRO A 105 -10.71 -15.39 11.36
C PRO A 105 -10.66 -16.35 10.16
N LYS A 106 -10.01 -17.49 10.36
CA LYS A 106 -9.95 -18.59 9.39
C LYS A 106 -11.25 -19.39 9.38
#